data_AF-A0A127QPS4-F1
#
_entry.id   AF-A0A127QPS4-F1
#
_cell.length_a   1.000
_cell.length_b   1.000
_cell.length_c   1.000
_cell.angle_alpha   90.00
_cell.angle_beta   90.00
_cell.angle_gamma   90.00
#
_symmetry.space_group_name_H-M   'P 1'
#
loop_
_entity.id
_entity.type
_entity.pdbx_description
1 polymer ?
#
loop_
_entity_poly.entity_id
_entity_poly.type
_entity_poly.pdbx_seq_one_letter_code
_entity_poly.pdbx_strand_id
1 'polypeptide(L)'
;MKTVNLAPADLPKESGRFDLPIALGILAASEQMPADELDAYEFAGELSLSGELRPIRGALAMTFAMTSDSRNADASKTGNGTSSASPRAFILPQANADEAALVSDAHILPAESLLQVCAHFSSRQTETRLQRHIPHAQSKPRSHPDFSDVKGQLQAKRALEVAAAGNHSVLII
;
A
#
# COMPACT_ATOMS: atom_id res chain seq x y z
N MET A 1 -21.18 -13.07 17.28
CA MET A 1 -21.25 -11.74 16.62
C MET A 1 -19.83 -11.27 16.44
N LYS A 2 -19.28 -11.28 15.22
CA LYS A 2 -17.89 -10.86 14.94
C LYS A 2 -17.95 -9.53 14.19
N THR A 3 -17.74 -8.44 14.93
CA THR A 3 -17.76 -7.07 14.45
C THR A 3 -16.41 -6.70 13.86
N VAL A 4 -16.36 -6.41 12.56
CA VAL A 4 -15.21 -5.76 11.90
C VAL A 4 -15.34 -4.26 12.13
N ASN A 5 -14.42 -3.66 12.90
CA ASN A 5 -14.43 -2.22 13.19
C ASN A 5 -13.53 -1.50 12.18
N LEU A 6 -14.07 -0.50 11.47
CA LEU A 6 -13.37 0.31 10.45
C LEU A 6 -13.39 1.79 10.87
N ALA A 7 -12.74 2.13 11.99
CA ALA A 7 -12.59 3.52 12.44
C ALA A 7 -11.25 4.13 11.97
N PRO A 8 -11.19 5.41 11.55
CA PRO A 8 -12.23 6.44 11.63
C PRO A 8 -13.11 6.54 10.37
N ALA A 9 -14.38 6.86 10.59
CA ALA A 9 -15.49 6.83 9.62
C ALA A 9 -15.70 8.15 8.84
N ASP A 10 -14.71 9.03 8.80
CA ASP A 10 -14.87 10.40 8.28
C ASP A 10 -14.48 10.57 6.79
N LEU A 11 -14.04 9.51 6.11
CA LEU A 11 -13.87 9.52 4.65
C LEU A 11 -14.97 8.70 3.97
N PRO A 12 -15.58 9.21 2.87
CA PRO A 12 -16.54 8.44 2.10
C PRO A 12 -15.89 7.11 1.65
N LYS A 13 -16.57 6.00 1.96
CA LYS A 13 -16.12 4.61 1.71
C LYS A 13 -16.21 4.22 0.22
N GLU A 14 -15.91 5.13 -0.70
CA GLU A 14 -15.99 4.90 -2.14
C GLU A 14 -14.80 4.09 -2.71
N SER A 15 -14.12 3.30 -1.90
CA SER A 15 -12.94 2.58 -2.37
C SER A 15 -13.02 1.13 -1.95
N GLY A 16 -13.18 0.24 -2.94
CA GLY A 16 -13.15 -1.21 -2.73
C GLY A 16 -11.77 -1.71 -2.31
N ARG A 17 -10.77 -0.83 -2.12
CA ARG A 17 -9.44 -1.18 -1.62
C ARG A 17 -9.43 -1.88 -0.26
N PHE A 18 -10.56 -1.89 0.44
CA PHE A 18 -10.72 -2.58 1.71
C PHE A 18 -11.27 -4.01 1.56
N ASP A 19 -11.61 -4.47 0.36
CA ASP A 19 -12.16 -5.82 0.16
C ASP A 19 -11.15 -6.89 0.60
N LEU A 20 -9.87 -6.73 0.24
CA LEU A 20 -8.80 -7.64 0.67
C LEU A 20 -8.66 -7.70 2.21
N PRO A 21 -8.41 -6.59 2.94
CA PRO A 21 -8.28 -6.66 4.40
C PRO A 21 -9.57 -7.15 5.09
N ILE A 22 -10.76 -6.83 4.55
CA ILE A 22 -12.02 -7.35 5.08
C ILE A 22 -12.10 -8.87 4.90
N ALA A 23 -11.79 -9.38 3.71
CA ALA A 23 -11.78 -10.81 3.44
C ALA A 23 -10.80 -11.56 4.35
N LEU A 24 -9.58 -11.03 4.52
CA LEU A 24 -8.57 -11.62 5.41
C LEU A 24 -9.04 -11.61 6.87
N GLY A 25 -9.66 -10.52 7.33
CA GLY A 25 -10.23 -10.43 8.67
C GLY A 25 -11.33 -11.48 8.91
N ILE A 26 -12.19 -11.71 7.93
CA ILE A 26 -13.23 -12.75 8.00
C ILE A 26 -12.61 -14.15 8.04
N LEU A 27 -11.62 -14.42 7.18
CA LEU A 27 -10.94 -15.72 7.10
C LEU A 27 -10.18 -16.04 8.38
N ALA A 28 -9.40 -15.07 8.90
CA ALA A 28 -8.67 -15.18 10.15
C ALA A 28 -9.63 -15.40 11.33
N ALA A 29 -10.69 -14.60 11.41
CA ALA A 29 -11.68 -14.76 12.47
C ALA A 29 -12.44 -16.10 12.36
N SER A 30 -12.56 -16.68 11.17
CA SER A 30 -13.19 -17.99 10.96
C SER A 30 -12.19 -19.15 11.08
N GLU A 31 -10.95 -18.89 11.51
CA GLU A 31 -9.88 -19.89 11.66
C GLU A 31 -9.54 -20.62 10.34
N GLN A 32 -9.85 -20.00 9.20
CA GLN A 32 -9.54 -20.53 7.87
C GLN A 32 -8.13 -20.16 7.40
N MET A 33 -7.44 -19.31 8.15
CA MET A 33 -6.06 -18.88 7.89
C MET A 33 -5.39 -18.50 9.22
N PRO A 34 -4.07 -18.72 9.39
CA PRO A 34 -3.32 -18.24 10.54
C PRO A 34 -3.39 -16.71 10.66
N ALA A 35 -3.59 -16.21 11.89
CA ALA A 35 -3.70 -14.77 12.17
C ALA A 35 -2.43 -14.18 12.80
N ASP A 36 -1.52 -15.03 13.29
CA ASP A 36 -0.41 -14.67 14.18
C ASP A 36 0.58 -13.67 13.57
N GLU A 37 0.71 -13.66 12.24
CA GLU A 37 1.64 -12.82 11.51
C GLU A 37 1.00 -11.57 10.90
N LEU A 38 -0.34 -11.43 10.94
CA LEU A 38 -1.04 -10.37 10.17
C LEU A 38 -0.65 -8.95 10.57
N ASP A 39 -0.29 -8.72 11.84
CA ASP A 39 0.14 -7.42 12.35
C ASP A 39 1.45 -6.91 11.73
N ALA A 40 2.26 -7.83 11.16
CA ALA A 40 3.48 -7.48 10.44
C ALA A 40 3.22 -6.94 9.02
N TYR A 41 1.95 -6.86 8.60
CA TYR A 41 1.57 -6.50 7.23
C TYR A 41 0.59 -5.33 7.18
N GLU A 42 0.56 -4.65 6.03
CA GLU A 42 -0.55 -3.82 5.59
C GLU A 42 -1.20 -4.46 4.37
N PHE A 43 -2.49 -4.22 4.18
CA PHE A 43 -3.24 -4.79 3.08
C PHE A 43 -4.09 -3.73 2.41
N ALA A 44 -4.07 -3.70 1.08
CA ALA A 44 -5.02 -2.93 0.31
C ALA A 44 -5.25 -3.64 -1.03
N GLY A 45 -6.49 -3.73 -1.46
CA GLY A 45 -6.84 -4.43 -2.69
C GLY A 45 -8.35 -4.54 -2.86
N GLU A 46 -8.80 -4.41 -4.10
CA GLU A 46 -10.17 -4.72 -4.52
C GLU A 46 -10.27 -6.20 -4.88
N LEU A 47 -11.39 -6.85 -4.58
CA LEU A 47 -11.61 -8.26 -4.93
C LEU A 47 -12.71 -8.40 -5.98
N SER A 48 -12.44 -9.21 -7.00
CA SER A 48 -13.49 -9.72 -7.89
C SER A 48 -14.29 -10.83 -7.20
N LEU A 49 -15.43 -11.21 -7.79
CA LEU A 49 -16.20 -12.37 -7.33
C LEU A 49 -15.42 -13.70 -7.49
N SER A 50 -14.43 -13.76 -8.40
CA SER A 50 -13.54 -14.91 -8.56
C SER A 50 -12.37 -14.91 -7.55
N GLY A 51 -12.25 -13.88 -6.71
CA GLY A 51 -11.16 -13.74 -5.75
C GLY A 51 -9.86 -13.17 -6.33
N GLU A 52 -9.90 -12.62 -7.56
CA GLU A 52 -8.76 -11.91 -8.16
C GLU A 52 -8.62 -10.51 -7.55
N LEU A 53 -7.37 -10.09 -7.37
CA LEU A 53 -7.04 -8.76 -6.88
C LEU A 53 -7.08 -7.75 -8.02
N ARG A 54 -7.92 -6.73 -7.87
CA ARG A 54 -8.07 -5.63 -8.81
C ARG A 54 -7.25 -4.42 -8.36
N PRO A 55 -6.71 -3.65 -9.32
CA PRO A 55 -5.88 -2.50 -9.01
C PRO A 55 -6.65 -1.44 -8.22
N ILE A 56 -5.96 -0.84 -7.26
CA ILE A 56 -6.49 0.24 -6.42
C ILE A 56 -5.84 1.56 -6.80
N ARG A 57 -6.48 2.67 -6.42
CA ARG A 57 -5.89 4.02 -6.55
C ARG A 57 -5.11 4.40 -5.30
N GLY A 58 -4.04 5.17 -5.49
CA GLY A 58 -3.26 5.74 -4.38
C GLY A 58 -2.30 4.77 -3.71
N ALA A 59 -1.85 3.72 -4.42
CA ALA A 59 -0.88 2.76 -3.90
C ALA A 59 0.42 3.44 -3.46
N LEU A 60 0.90 4.43 -4.22
CA LEU A 60 2.06 5.25 -3.83
C LEU A 60 1.84 5.98 -2.50
N ALA A 61 0.70 6.68 -2.39
CA ALA A 61 0.40 7.50 -1.23
C ALA A 61 0.22 6.65 0.05
N MET A 62 -0.44 5.49 -0.06
CA MET A 62 -0.56 4.54 1.05
C MET A 62 0.80 4.00 1.47
N THR A 63 1.63 3.61 0.50
CA THR A 63 2.99 3.13 0.78
C THR A 63 3.83 4.20 1.47
N PHE A 64 3.74 5.46 0.99
CA PHE A 64 4.46 6.58 1.58
C PHE A 64 4.03 6.81 3.04
N ALA A 65 2.72 6.84 3.31
CA ALA A 65 2.17 7.02 4.65
C ALA A 65 2.64 5.92 5.63
N MET A 66 2.60 4.64 5.21
CA MET A 66 3.12 3.50 5.98
C MET A 66 4.58 3.70 6.39
N THR A 67 5.43 4.16 5.47
CA THR A 67 6.85 4.38 5.74
C THR A 67 7.11 5.62 6.60
N SER A 68 6.31 6.69 6.46
CA SER A 68 6.45 7.90 7.29
C SER A 68 6.01 7.66 8.74
N ASP A 69 4.95 6.88 8.95
CA ASP A 69 4.46 6.55 10.29
C ASP A 69 5.46 5.67 11.04
N SER A 70 6.09 4.70 10.35
CA SER A 70 7.17 3.91 10.93
C SER A 70 8.37 4.77 11.34
N ARG A 71 8.72 5.80 10.57
CA ARG A 71 9.81 6.73 10.89
C ARG A 71 9.47 7.66 12.07
N ASN A 72 8.24 8.15 12.16
CA ASN A 72 7.79 9.03 13.26
C ASN A 72 7.59 8.27 14.58
N ALA A 73 7.20 7.00 14.53
CA ALA A 73 7.11 6.12 15.69
C ALA A 73 8.49 5.88 16.35
N ASP A 74 9.57 5.94 15.57
CA ASP A 74 10.95 5.79 16.04
C ASP A 74 11.50 7.09 16.67
N ALA A 75 11.14 8.24 16.09
CA ALA A 75 11.58 9.57 16.58
C ALA A 75 10.90 10.03 17.88
N SER A 76 9.73 9.48 18.23
CA SER A 76 8.94 9.89 19.40
C SER A 76 9.15 9.05 20.67
N LYS A 77 10.00 8.01 20.62
CA LYS A 77 10.19 7.04 21.72
C LYS A 77 11.57 7.11 22.38
N THR A 78 12.01 8.29 22.81
CA THR A 78 13.08 8.45 23.82
C THR A 78 12.56 8.24 25.25
N GLY A 79 11.77 7.19 25.48
CA GLY A 79 11.15 6.91 26.78
C GLY A 79 10.65 5.48 26.91
N ASN A 80 11.55 4.59 27.34
CA ASN A 80 11.30 3.33 28.04
C ASN A 80 10.09 2.50 27.58
N GLY A 81 10.26 1.71 26.51
CA GLY A 81 9.32 0.65 26.13
C GLY A 81 9.74 -0.05 24.84
N THR A 82 10.26 -1.26 24.96
CA THR A 82 10.69 -2.14 23.87
C THR A 82 9.60 -2.30 22.81
N SER A 83 9.71 -1.57 21.70
CA SER A 83 8.96 -1.87 20.48
C SER A 83 9.79 -1.38 19.29
N SER A 84 10.82 -2.16 18.96
CA SER A 84 11.49 -2.11 17.66
C SER A 84 10.46 -2.51 16.60
N ALA A 85 9.61 -1.57 16.17
CA ALA A 85 8.61 -1.82 15.17
C ALA A 85 9.34 -2.06 13.85
N SER A 86 9.49 -3.33 13.49
CA SER A 86 10.04 -3.70 12.19
C SER A 86 9.13 -3.13 11.10
N PRO A 87 9.69 -2.65 9.98
CA PRO A 87 8.89 -2.09 8.90
C PRO A 87 7.88 -3.14 8.42
N ARG A 88 6.60 -2.77 8.45
CA ARG A 88 5.51 -3.64 7.97
C ARG A 88 5.64 -3.84 6.47
N ALA A 89 5.31 -5.05 6.01
CA ALA A 89 5.28 -5.35 4.58
C ALA A 89 3.91 -5.03 3.99
N PHE A 90 3.85 -4.44 2.80
CA PHE A 90 2.61 -4.06 2.15
C PHE A 90 2.20 -5.10 1.11
N ILE A 91 1.06 -5.77 1.34
CA ILE A 91 0.44 -6.69 0.39
C ILE A 91 -0.62 -5.95 -0.41
N LEU A 92 -0.46 -5.92 -1.73
CA LEU A 92 -1.35 -5.21 -2.65
C LEU A 92 -1.45 -5.90 -4.03
N PRO A 93 -2.39 -5.49 -4.91
CA PRO A 93 -2.49 -6.05 -6.26
C PRO A 93 -1.18 -5.93 -7.05
N GLN A 94 -0.86 -6.98 -7.81
CA GLN A 94 0.32 -7.02 -8.70
C GLN A 94 0.39 -5.81 -9.64
N ALA A 95 -0.76 -5.34 -10.13
CA ALA A 95 -0.84 -4.18 -11.03
C ALA A 95 -0.39 -2.86 -10.38
N ASN A 96 -0.34 -2.78 -9.05
CA ASN A 96 0.10 -1.60 -8.30
C ASN A 96 1.56 -1.69 -7.81
N ALA A 97 2.23 -2.83 -8.02
CA ALA A 97 3.52 -3.13 -7.40
C ALA A 97 4.62 -2.12 -7.79
N ASP A 98 4.70 -1.77 -9.08
CA ASP A 98 5.71 -0.81 -9.57
C ASP A 98 5.50 0.59 -8.99
N GLU A 99 4.25 1.03 -8.87
CA GLU A 99 3.90 2.33 -8.30
C GLU A 99 4.26 2.39 -6.80
N ALA A 100 3.89 1.35 -6.05
CA ALA A 100 4.19 1.25 -4.63
C ALA A 100 5.72 1.18 -4.36
N ALA A 101 6.46 0.46 -5.21
CA ALA A 101 7.90 0.29 -5.08
C ALA A 101 8.72 1.56 -5.39
N LEU A 102 8.09 2.67 -5.81
CA LEU A 102 8.76 3.98 -5.88
C LEU A 102 9.18 4.49 -4.50
N VAL A 103 8.53 4.01 -3.42
CA VAL A 103 8.98 4.26 -2.05
C VAL A 103 10.09 3.28 -1.70
N SER A 104 11.35 3.74 -1.75
CA SER A 104 12.53 2.86 -1.72
C SER A 104 12.65 1.97 -0.48
N ASP A 105 12.19 2.45 0.68
CA ASP A 105 12.27 1.71 1.95
C ASP A 105 11.07 0.78 2.19
N ALA A 106 10.09 0.76 1.28
CA ALA A 106 8.90 -0.06 1.44
C ALA A 106 9.16 -1.53 1.09
N HIS A 107 8.58 -2.42 1.88
CA HIS A 107 8.59 -3.86 1.65
C HIS A 107 7.32 -4.26 0.90
N ILE A 108 7.37 -4.23 -0.44
CA ILE A 108 6.20 -4.50 -1.30
C ILE A 108 6.10 -5.99 -1.62
N LEU A 109 4.93 -6.59 -1.36
CA LEU A 109 4.60 -8.00 -1.62
C LEU A 109 3.34 -8.09 -2.49
N PRO A 110 3.50 -8.13 -3.82
CA PRO A 110 2.37 -8.11 -4.72
C PRO A 110 1.66 -9.46 -4.76
N ALA A 111 0.34 -9.44 -4.96
CA ALA A 111 -0.47 -10.64 -5.14
C ALA A 111 -1.49 -10.44 -6.28
N GLU A 112 -1.84 -11.53 -6.95
CA GLU A 112 -2.83 -11.58 -8.03
C GLU A 112 -4.20 -12.04 -7.55
N SER A 113 -4.28 -12.74 -6.41
CA SER A 113 -5.53 -13.27 -5.88
C SER A 113 -5.52 -13.41 -4.35
N LEU A 114 -6.72 -13.46 -3.76
CA LEU A 114 -6.92 -13.77 -2.34
C LEU A 114 -6.30 -15.12 -1.97
N LEU A 115 -6.41 -16.12 -2.86
CA LEU A 115 -5.84 -17.45 -2.61
C LEU A 115 -4.32 -17.40 -2.45
N GLN A 116 -3.64 -16.59 -3.26
CA GLN A 116 -2.19 -16.42 -3.16
C GLN A 116 -1.79 -15.76 -1.83
N VAL A 117 -2.59 -14.80 -1.36
CA VAL A 117 -2.39 -14.19 -0.03
C VAL A 117 -2.63 -15.22 1.08
N CYS A 118 -3.68 -16.04 1.00
CA CYS A 118 -3.91 -17.11 1.97
C CYS A 118 -2.78 -18.14 1.97
N ALA A 119 -2.25 -18.51 0.80
CA ALA A 119 -1.12 -19.43 0.69
C ALA A 119 0.15 -18.89 1.35
N HIS A 120 0.37 -17.57 1.32
CA HIS A 120 1.48 -16.91 2.02
C HIS A 120 1.48 -17.17 3.52
N PHE A 121 0.29 -17.15 4.15
CA PHE A 121 0.14 -17.35 5.60
C PHE A 121 0.00 -18.81 6.00
N SER A 122 -0.59 -19.65 5.14
CA SER A 122 -0.84 -21.06 5.46
C SER A 122 0.38 -21.96 5.29
N SER A 123 1.38 -21.56 4.50
CA SER A 123 2.53 -22.41 4.20
C SER A 123 3.79 -22.01 4.95
N ARG A 124 4.47 -23.01 5.52
CA ARG A 124 5.81 -22.89 6.10
C ARG A 124 6.93 -22.93 5.06
N GLN A 125 6.61 -23.24 3.80
CA GLN A 125 7.59 -23.29 2.73
C GLN A 125 7.81 -21.90 2.16
N THR A 126 9.08 -21.49 2.04
CA THR A 126 9.47 -20.18 1.49
C THR A 126 8.99 -20.00 0.04
N GLU A 127 8.88 -21.08 -0.74
CA GLU A 127 8.50 -21.05 -2.16
C GLU A 127 7.07 -20.55 -2.40
N THR A 128 6.17 -20.81 -1.44
CA THR A 128 4.76 -20.38 -1.51
C THR A 128 4.52 -18.99 -0.92
N ARG A 129 5.55 -18.38 -0.31
CA ARG A 129 5.43 -17.01 0.22
C ARG A 129 5.59 -16.02 -0.94
N LEU A 130 4.70 -15.02 -0.96
CA LEU A 130 4.89 -13.80 -1.74
C LEU A 130 6.33 -13.28 -1.63
N GLN A 131 6.90 -12.94 -2.77
CA GLN A 131 8.26 -12.43 -2.88
C GLN A 131 8.24 -10.91 -2.91
N ARG A 132 9.31 -10.30 -2.38
CA ARG A 132 9.48 -8.85 -2.45
C ARG A 132 9.55 -8.40 -3.91
N HIS A 133 8.72 -7.44 -4.28
CA HIS A 133 8.77 -6.82 -5.59
C HIS A 133 10.07 -6.02 -5.73
N ILE A 134 10.80 -6.29 -6.81
CA ILE A 134 11.92 -5.45 -7.24
C ILE A 134 11.40 -4.63 -8.41
N PRO A 135 11.34 -3.28 -8.29
CA PRO A 135 10.85 -2.44 -9.37
C PRO A 135 11.70 -2.69 -10.60
N HIS A 136 11.05 -2.99 -11.72
CA HIS A 136 11.75 -3.07 -12.98
C HIS A 136 12.16 -1.65 -13.34
N ALA A 137 13.47 -1.40 -13.45
CA ALA A 137 13.97 -0.15 -14.01
C ALA A 137 13.33 0.00 -15.40
N GLN A 138 12.40 0.94 -15.55
CA GLN A 138 11.81 1.22 -16.85
C GLN A 138 12.94 1.67 -17.78
N SER A 139 13.37 0.76 -18.66
CA SER A 139 14.57 0.90 -19.49
C SER A 139 14.40 1.87 -20.67
N LYS A 140 13.33 2.66 -20.69
CA LYS A 140 13.17 3.81 -21.56
C LYS A 140 12.64 4.96 -20.72
N PRO A 141 13.33 6.12 -20.67
CA PRO A 141 12.62 7.34 -20.35
C PRO A 141 11.50 7.45 -21.38
N ARG A 142 10.27 7.21 -20.95
CA ARG A 142 9.11 7.62 -21.73
C ARG A 142 9.28 9.12 -21.89
N SER A 143 9.36 9.58 -23.14
CA SER A 143 9.36 11.00 -23.47
C SER A 143 7.99 11.55 -23.10
N HIS A 144 7.79 11.80 -21.81
CA HIS A 144 6.63 12.51 -21.31
C HIS A 144 6.80 13.99 -21.64
N PRO A 145 5.70 14.71 -21.90
CA PRO A 145 5.73 16.17 -21.94
C PRO A 145 6.33 16.69 -20.64
N ASP A 146 7.30 17.60 -20.74
CA ASP A 146 7.92 18.23 -19.57
C ASP A 146 7.08 19.44 -19.13
N PHE A 147 7.07 19.74 -17.83
CA PHE A 147 6.52 21.00 -17.34
C PHE A 147 7.22 22.23 -17.95
N SER A 148 8.47 22.10 -18.42
CA SER A 148 9.14 23.14 -19.21
C SER A 148 8.39 23.50 -20.49
N ASP A 149 7.68 22.55 -21.10
CA ASP A 149 7.01 22.71 -22.40
C ASP A 149 5.68 23.47 -22.30
N VAL A 150 5.10 23.56 -21.09
CA VAL A 150 3.84 24.26 -20.85
C VAL A 150 4.05 25.78 -20.95
N LYS A 151 3.50 26.43 -21.97
CA LYS A 151 3.55 27.90 -22.12
C LYS A 151 2.29 28.55 -21.52
N GLY A 152 2.46 29.67 -20.82
CA GLY A 152 1.33 30.52 -20.40
C GLY A 152 0.57 30.12 -19.13
N GLN A 153 1.07 29.19 -18.31
CA GLN A 153 0.39 28.73 -17.07
C GLN A 153 1.28 28.82 -15.82
N LEU A 154 1.91 29.98 -15.59
CA LEU A 154 2.91 30.14 -14.52
C LEU A 154 2.34 29.84 -13.12
N GLN A 155 1.10 30.26 -12.86
CA GLN A 155 0.46 30.09 -11.56
C GLN A 155 0.15 28.62 -11.26
N ALA A 156 -0.29 27.85 -12.26
CA ALA A 156 -0.53 26.42 -12.13
C ALA A 156 0.77 25.63 -11.93
N LYS A 157 1.84 25.96 -12.68
CA LYS A 157 3.16 25.33 -12.47
C LYS A 157 3.68 25.56 -11.05
N ARG A 158 3.63 26.81 -10.59
CA ARG A 158 4.07 27.16 -9.24
C ARG A 158 3.26 26.45 -8.16
N ALA A 159 1.94 26.30 -8.35
CA ALA A 159 1.11 25.54 -7.41
C ALA A 159 1.51 24.07 -7.33
N LEU A 160 1.79 23.43 -8.48
CA LEU A 160 2.29 22.05 -8.54
C LEU A 160 3.67 21.89 -7.90
N GLU A 161 4.59 22.83 -8.14
CA GLU A 161 5.92 22.86 -7.52
C GLU A 161 5.84 23.01 -6.00
N VAL A 162 5.02 23.95 -5.51
CA VAL A 162 4.81 24.16 -4.07
C VAL A 162 4.20 22.91 -3.43
N ALA A 163 3.21 22.28 -4.08
CA ALA A 163 2.63 21.05 -3.58
C ALA A 163 3.66 19.91 -3.51
N ALA A 164 4.46 19.71 -4.57
CA ALA A 164 5.52 18.70 -4.58
C ALA A 164 6.59 18.96 -3.50
N ALA A 165 7.06 20.20 -3.36
CA ALA A 165 8.04 20.59 -2.34
C ALA A 165 7.48 20.46 -0.91
N GLY A 166 6.18 20.72 -0.74
CA GLY A 166 5.46 20.59 0.53
C GLY A 166 4.95 19.18 0.83
N ASN A 167 5.20 18.21 -0.06
CA ASN A 167 4.68 16.85 0.02
C ASN A 167 3.13 16.80 0.14
N HIS A 168 2.45 17.66 -0.61
CA HIS A 168 1.00 17.74 -0.71
C HIS A 168 0.49 17.03 -1.98
N SER A 169 -0.66 16.38 -1.87
CA SER A 169 -1.37 15.82 -3.01
C SER A 169 -2.04 16.90 -3.85
N VAL A 170 -2.06 16.72 -5.18
CA VAL A 170 -2.73 17.63 -6.11
C VAL A 170 -3.89 16.94 -6.80
N LEU A 171 -5.04 17.62 -6.87
CA LEU A 171 -6.19 17.24 -7.68
C LEU A 171 -6.22 18.11 -8.94
N ILE A 172 -6.25 17.48 -10.11
CA ILE A 172 -6.39 18.16 -11.41
C ILE A 172 -7.82 17.88 -11.91
N ILE A 173 -8.57 18.94 -12.21
CA ILE A 173 -9.96 18.90 -12.69
C ILE A 173 -10.01 19.40 -14.13
#